data_AF-A0A7C3FHP8-F1
#
_entry.id   AF-A0A7C3FHP8-F1
#
_cell.length_a   1.000
_cell.length_b   1.000
_cell.length_c   1.000
_cell.angle_alpha   90.00
_cell.angle_beta   90.00
_cell.angle_gamma   90.00
#
_symmetry.space_group_name_H-M   'P 1'
#
loop_
_entity.id
_entity.type
_entity.pdbx_description
1 polymer ?
#
loop_
_entity_poly.entity_id
_entity_poly.type
_entity_poly.pdbx_seq_one_letter_code
_entity_poly.pdbx_strand_id
1 'polypeptide(L)'
;MAKRFVQAYRQAPWRVQLHALGLYLLPLIAIAVIGALYLIIGAQAAEAGLKVRSLRKKDEELQRVIAHEQTQFALITSYKEVEKRAEKLGYERINPDVVTYMVIPAYHGRETLILAPPPGSDQIHQPIININYQQSLWEWLLKGLFSDSVNIIGEEG
;
A
#
# COMPACT_ATOMS: atom_id res chain seq x y z
N MET A 1 72.25 -27.09 38.57
CA MET A 1 71.88 -27.30 37.16
C MET A 1 70.37 -27.50 37.08
N ALA A 2 69.65 -26.54 36.52
CA ALA A 2 68.19 -26.58 36.41
C ALA A 2 67.78 -27.08 35.02
N LYS A 3 67.14 -28.25 34.93
CA LYS A 3 66.42 -28.73 33.74
C LYS A 3 65.27 -29.64 34.15
N ARG A 4 64.04 -29.14 34.03
CA ARG A 4 63.00 -29.66 33.13
C ARG A 4 61.67 -28.96 33.46
N PHE A 5 61.29 -28.05 32.56
CA PHE A 5 59.92 -27.59 32.43
C PHE A 5 59.04 -28.82 32.17
N VAL A 6 58.16 -29.12 33.12
CA VAL A 6 57.13 -30.13 32.93
C VAL A 6 56.17 -29.58 31.90
N GLN A 7 56.33 -30.18 30.74
CA GLN A 7 55.58 -30.07 29.52
C GLN A 7 54.08 -30.01 29.78
N ALA A 8 53.52 -28.95 29.20
CA ALA A 8 52.13 -28.72 28.84
C ALA A 8 51.31 -29.97 28.46
N TYR A 9 49.99 -29.76 28.57
CA TYR A 9 48.94 -30.30 27.71
C TYR A 9 48.12 -31.49 28.25
N ARG A 10 46.94 -31.16 28.80
CA ARG A 10 45.66 -31.50 28.16
C ARG A 10 44.53 -30.77 28.86
N GLN A 11 44.23 -29.56 28.40
CA GLN A 11 42.86 -29.06 28.52
C GLN A 11 41.95 -30.12 27.88
N ALA A 12 40.93 -30.53 28.63
CA ALA A 12 40.10 -31.66 28.27
C ALA A 12 39.54 -31.49 26.84
N PRO A 13 39.85 -32.40 25.89
CA PRO A 13 39.59 -32.21 24.46
C PRO A 13 38.09 -32.16 24.08
N TRP A 14 37.20 -32.55 25.00
CA TRP A 14 35.75 -32.54 24.80
C TRP A 14 35.16 -31.15 24.50
N ARG A 15 35.73 -30.06 25.03
CA ARG A 15 35.27 -28.69 24.76
C ARG A 15 35.54 -28.24 23.32
N VAL A 16 36.68 -28.64 22.74
CA VAL A 16 37.03 -28.28 21.35
C VAL A 16 36.16 -29.05 20.36
N GLN A 17 35.79 -30.29 20.70
CA GLN A 17 34.84 -31.09 19.91
C GLN A 17 33.42 -30.50 19.95
N LEU A 18 32.98 -30.01 21.11
CA LEU A 18 31.68 -29.33 21.23
C LEU A 18 31.65 -27.98 20.51
N HIS A 19 32.71 -27.17 20.59
CA HIS A 19 32.79 -25.90 19.85
C HIS A 19 32.85 -26.12 18.33
N ALA A 20 33.58 -27.13 17.86
CA ALA A 20 33.62 -27.46 16.43
C ALA A 20 32.24 -27.87 15.90
N LEU A 21 31.49 -28.67 16.68
CA LEU A 21 30.12 -29.05 16.32
C LEU A 21 29.20 -27.82 16.27
N GLY A 22 29.32 -26.90 17.24
CA GLY A 22 28.59 -25.63 17.25
C GLY A 22 28.89 -24.74 16.04
N LEU A 23 30.16 -24.67 15.60
CA LEU A 23 30.59 -23.85 14.47
C LEU A 23 29.91 -24.27 13.15
N TYR A 24 29.65 -25.56 12.96
CA TYR A 24 28.97 -26.06 11.75
C TYR A 24 27.44 -26.09 11.90
N LEU A 25 26.93 -26.34 13.12
CA LEU A 25 25.48 -26.46 13.35
C LEU A 25 24.78 -25.09 13.39
N LEU A 26 25.42 -24.08 13.96
CA LEU A 26 24.86 -22.74 14.11
C LEU A 26 24.54 -22.04 12.77
N PRO A 27 25.43 -22.01 11.75
CA PRO A 27 25.10 -21.43 10.46
C PRO A 27 24.03 -22.23 9.72
N LEU A 28 23.99 -23.56 9.90
CA LEU A 28 22.96 -24.41 9.30
C LEU A 28 21.57 -24.04 9.82
N ILE A 29 21.43 -23.87 11.14
CA ILE A 29 20.18 -23.43 11.77
C ILE A 29 19.83 -22.02 11.32
N ALA A 30 20.80 -21.11 11.24
CA ALA A 30 20.56 -19.74 10.77
C ALA A 30 19.99 -19.71 9.34
N ILE A 31 20.55 -20.50 8.41
CA ILE A 31 20.05 -20.62 7.04
C ILE A 31 18.63 -21.20 7.03
N ALA A 32 18.35 -22.21 7.86
CA ALA A 32 17.02 -22.81 7.96
C ALA A 32 15.97 -21.80 8.47
N VAL A 33 16.32 -20.97 9.47
CA VAL A 33 15.44 -19.92 10.00
C VAL A 33 15.20 -18.82 8.95
N ILE A 34 16.24 -18.37 8.25
CA ILE A 34 16.11 -17.39 7.17
C ILE A 34 15.21 -17.93 6.06
N GLY A 35 15.40 -19.20 5.67
CA GLY A 35 14.57 -19.87 4.67
C GLY A 35 13.10 -19.98 5.11
N ALA A 36 12.84 -20.36 6.35
CA ALA A 36 11.49 -20.44 6.91
C ALA A 36 10.81 -19.06 6.93
N LEU A 37 11.54 -18.01 7.33
CA LEU A 37 11.05 -16.64 7.33
C LEU A 37 10.69 -16.15 5.91
N TYR A 38 11.56 -16.44 4.94
CA TYR A 38 11.31 -16.12 3.53
C TYR A 38 10.05 -16.82 2.99
N LEU A 39 9.83 -18.08 3.37
CA LEU A 39 8.67 -18.86 2.96
C LEU A 39 7.36 -18.27 3.51
N ILE A 40 7.37 -17.83 4.76
CA ILE A 40 6.21 -17.23 5.43
C ILE A 40 5.85 -15.87 4.80
N ILE A 41 6.85 -15.03 4.49
CA ILE A 41 6.63 -13.73 3.83
C ILE A 41 6.09 -13.92 2.41
N GLY A 42 6.58 -14.93 1.68
CA GLY A 42 6.08 -15.27 0.34
C GLY A 42 4.59 -15.65 0.34
N ALA A 43 4.13 -16.38 1.36
CA ALA A 43 2.73 -16.78 1.49
C ALA A 43 1.80 -15.59 1.78
N GLN A 44 2.20 -14.66 2.67
CA GLN A 44 1.42 -13.45 2.97
C GLN A 44 1.35 -12.48 1.79
N ALA A 45 2.43 -12.37 1.01
CA ALA A 45 2.45 -11.56 -0.20
C ALA A 45 1.48 -12.08 -1.28
N ALA A 46 1.34 -13.41 -1.39
CA ALA A 46 0.41 -14.03 -2.32
C ALA A 46 -1.06 -13.76 -1.96
N GLU A 47 -1.43 -13.82 -0.67
CA GLU A 47 -2.79 -13.55 -0.21
C GLU A 47 -3.18 -12.07 -0.40
N ALA A 48 -2.27 -11.14 -0.06
CA ALA A 48 -2.47 -9.72 -0.32
C ALA A 48 -2.62 -9.42 -1.82
N GLY A 49 -1.82 -10.06 -2.67
CA GLY A 49 -1.89 -9.93 -4.13
C GLY A 49 -3.23 -10.39 -4.71
N LEU A 50 -3.82 -11.48 -4.20
CA LEU A 50 -5.14 -11.95 -4.61
C LEU A 50 -6.24 -10.95 -4.25
N LYS A 51 -6.18 -10.37 -3.05
CA LYS A 51 -7.14 -9.34 -2.62
C LYS A 51 -7.05 -8.09 -3.49
N VAL A 52 -5.84 -7.60 -3.78
CA VAL A 52 -5.62 -6.47 -4.70
C VAL A 52 -6.16 -6.77 -6.09
N ARG A 53 -5.90 -7.96 -6.63
CA ARG A 53 -6.43 -8.38 -7.94
C ARG A 53 -7.95 -8.41 -7.95
N SER A 54 -8.59 -8.87 -6.88
CA SER A 54 -10.05 -8.90 -6.77
C SER A 54 -10.65 -7.50 -6.74
N LEU A 55 -10.01 -6.55 -6.04
CA LEU A 55 -10.45 -5.16 -5.98
C LEU A 55 -10.26 -4.46 -7.33
N ARG A 56 -9.15 -4.73 -8.04
CA ARG A 56 -8.91 -4.21 -9.39
C ARG A 56 -10.00 -4.63 -10.37
N LYS A 57 -10.40 -5.91 -10.33
CA LYS A 57 -11.50 -6.41 -11.17
C LYS A 57 -12.83 -5.72 -10.86
N LYS A 58 -13.14 -5.48 -9.58
CA LYS A 58 -14.35 -4.76 -9.17
C LYS A 58 -14.34 -3.32 -9.66
N ASP A 59 -13.20 -2.64 -9.59
CA ASP A 59 -13.05 -1.26 -10.09
C ASP A 59 -13.27 -1.20 -11.62
N GLU A 60 -12.65 -2.11 -12.38
CA GLU A 60 -12.85 -2.20 -13.84
C GLU A 60 -14.31 -2.49 -14.21
N GLU A 61 -14.99 -3.35 -13.45
CA GLU A 61 -16.42 -3.65 -13.63
C GLU A 61 -17.28 -2.41 -13.38
N LEU A 62 -17.06 -1.70 -12.27
CA LEU A 62 -17.80 -0.48 -11.93
C LEU A 62 -17.58 0.62 -12.97
N GLN A 63 -16.34 0.83 -13.42
CA GLN A 63 -16.04 1.82 -14.47
C GLN A 63 -16.77 1.50 -15.78
N ARG A 64 -16.82 0.22 -16.16
CA ARG A 64 -17.58 -0.22 -17.33
C ARG A 64 -19.08 0.09 -17.18
N VAL A 65 -19.66 -0.18 -16.01
CA VAL A 65 -21.08 0.12 -15.73
C VAL A 65 -21.34 1.63 -15.81
N ILE A 66 -20.50 2.45 -15.17
CA ILE A 66 -20.62 3.92 -15.23
C ILE A 66 -20.56 4.42 -16.68
N ALA A 67 -19.59 3.94 -17.46
CA ALA A 67 -19.47 4.33 -18.86
C ALA A 67 -20.69 3.93 -19.70
N HIS A 68 -21.26 2.75 -19.42
CA HIS A 68 -22.50 2.31 -20.07
C HIS A 68 -23.67 3.22 -19.73
N GLU A 69 -23.90 3.49 -18.45
CA GLU A 69 -24.99 4.36 -17.99
C GLU A 69 -24.85 5.80 -18.51
N GLN A 70 -23.63 6.35 -18.51
CA GLN A 70 -23.37 7.67 -19.10
C GLN A 70 -23.70 7.70 -20.59
N THR A 71 -23.39 6.63 -21.32
CA THR A 71 -23.72 6.52 -22.74
C THR A 71 -25.24 6.46 -22.93
N GLN A 72 -25.96 5.66 -22.14
CA GLN A 72 -27.42 5.58 -22.20
C GLN A 72 -28.07 6.94 -21.88
N PHE A 73 -27.60 7.60 -20.83
CA PHE A 73 -28.06 8.94 -20.45
C PHE A 73 -27.82 9.96 -21.58
N ALA A 74 -26.62 9.98 -22.15
CA ALA A 74 -26.30 10.87 -23.26
C ALA A 74 -27.18 10.61 -24.48
N LEU A 75 -27.53 9.34 -24.77
CA LEU A 75 -28.44 9.00 -25.86
C LEU A 75 -29.85 9.56 -25.62
N ILE A 76 -30.43 9.36 -24.43
CA ILE A 76 -31.80 9.83 -24.13
C ILE A 76 -31.91 11.34 -23.96
N THR A 77 -30.83 12.01 -23.53
CA THR A 77 -30.73 13.47 -23.39
C THR A 77 -30.16 14.13 -24.64
N SER A 78 -29.82 13.35 -25.67
CA SER A 78 -29.33 13.90 -26.93
C SER A 78 -30.38 14.84 -27.54
N TYR A 79 -29.90 15.90 -28.18
CA TYR A 79 -30.76 16.89 -28.86
C TYR A 79 -31.81 16.22 -29.73
N LYS A 80 -31.42 15.18 -30.49
CA LYS A 80 -32.30 14.44 -31.39
C LYS A 80 -33.46 13.74 -30.67
N GLU A 81 -33.19 13.04 -29.55
CA GLU A 81 -34.25 12.34 -28.81
C GLU A 81 -35.16 13.31 -28.06
N VAL A 82 -34.61 14.43 -27.58
CA VAL A 82 -35.40 15.50 -26.94
C VAL A 82 -36.26 16.25 -27.95
N GLU A 83 -35.72 16.60 -29.11
CA GLU A 83 -36.44 17.26 -30.22
C GLU A 83 -37.62 16.38 -30.69
N LYS A 84 -37.36 15.10 -30.96
CA LYS A 84 -38.41 14.14 -31.33
C LYS A 84 -39.50 14.01 -30.26
N ARG A 85 -39.13 14.09 -28.98
CA ARG A 85 -40.10 14.08 -27.88
C ARG A 85 -40.88 15.39 -27.81
N ALA A 86 -40.23 16.52 -28.04
CA ALA A 86 -40.84 17.84 -28.05
C ALA A 86 -41.87 17.96 -29.19
N GLU A 87 -41.52 17.52 -30.40
CA GLU A 87 -42.43 17.47 -31.55
C GLU A 87 -43.67 16.61 -31.26
N LYS A 88 -43.49 15.43 -30.64
CA LYS A 88 -44.60 14.55 -30.23
C LYS A 88 -45.54 15.18 -29.21
N LEU A 89 -45.02 16.10 -28.39
CA LEU A 89 -45.80 16.83 -27.38
C LEU A 89 -46.44 18.11 -27.96
N GLY A 90 -46.25 18.39 -29.25
CA GLY A 90 -46.79 19.57 -29.93
C GLY A 90 -45.97 20.84 -29.72
N TYR A 91 -44.73 20.73 -29.24
CA TYR A 91 -43.82 21.89 -29.20
C TYR A 91 -43.32 22.19 -30.62
N GLU A 92 -43.24 23.48 -30.93
CA GLU A 92 -42.69 23.99 -32.18
C GLU A 92 -41.39 24.76 -31.92
N ARG A 93 -40.53 24.80 -32.94
CA ARG A 93 -39.28 25.56 -32.86
C ARG A 93 -39.59 27.06 -32.87
N ILE A 94 -39.18 27.75 -31.81
CA ILE A 94 -39.36 29.20 -31.68
C ILE A 94 -38.57 29.94 -32.77
N ASN A 95 -39.23 30.93 -33.40
CA ASN A 95 -38.55 31.91 -34.24
C ASN A 95 -37.86 32.96 -33.36
N PRO A 96 -36.54 33.20 -33.51
CA PRO A 96 -35.80 34.23 -32.77
C PRO A 96 -36.40 35.64 -32.82
N ASP A 97 -37.09 35.99 -33.91
CA ASP A 97 -37.63 37.34 -34.15
C ASP A 97 -38.83 37.69 -33.24
N VAL A 98 -39.41 36.70 -32.57
CA VAL A 98 -40.63 36.83 -31.76
C VAL A 98 -40.38 36.62 -30.26
N VAL A 99 -39.10 36.46 -29.86
CA VAL A 99 -38.71 36.18 -28.47
C VAL A 99 -38.81 37.45 -27.62
N THR A 100 -39.70 37.43 -26.63
CA THR A 100 -39.79 38.49 -25.61
C THR A 100 -39.02 38.08 -24.36
N TYR A 101 -38.04 38.89 -23.97
CA TYR A 101 -37.26 38.66 -22.76
C TYR A 101 -37.92 39.35 -21.57
N MET A 102 -38.17 38.60 -20.50
CA MET A 102 -38.64 39.15 -19.23
C MET A 102 -37.49 39.14 -18.22
N VAL A 103 -37.17 40.30 -17.65
CA VAL A 103 -36.18 40.40 -16.57
C VAL A 103 -36.87 40.06 -15.26
N ILE A 104 -36.45 38.97 -14.62
CA ILE A 104 -36.96 38.55 -13.32
C ILE A 104 -36.16 39.28 -12.23
N PRO A 105 -36.77 40.18 -11.44
CA PRO A 105 -36.04 41.11 -10.56
C PRO A 105 -35.27 40.45 -9.39
N ALA A 106 -35.48 39.15 -9.13
CA ALA A 106 -34.77 38.38 -8.10
C ALA A 106 -33.92 37.23 -8.66
N TYR A 107 -33.67 37.20 -9.98
CA TYR A 107 -32.86 36.15 -10.59
C TYR A 107 -31.37 36.52 -10.52
N HIS A 108 -30.65 35.87 -9.61
CA HIS A 108 -29.21 36.08 -9.37
C HIS A 108 -28.29 35.47 -10.43
N GLY A 109 -28.85 34.99 -11.56
CA GLY A 109 -28.10 34.28 -12.59
C GLY A 109 -27.86 32.81 -12.21
N ARG A 110 -27.15 32.10 -13.09
CA ARG A 110 -26.74 30.72 -12.81
C ARG A 110 -25.59 30.76 -11.81
N GLU A 111 -25.86 30.37 -10.57
CA GLU A 111 -24.79 30.08 -9.61
C GLU A 111 -23.93 28.95 -10.19
N THR A 112 -22.70 29.28 -10.58
CA THR A 112 -21.70 28.28 -10.93
C THR A 112 -21.27 27.63 -9.62
N LEU A 113 -21.91 26.53 -9.23
CA LEU A 113 -21.35 25.66 -8.20
C LEU A 113 -20.00 25.16 -8.72
N ILE A 114 -18.92 25.69 -8.16
CA ILE A 114 -17.57 25.14 -8.36
C ILE A 114 -17.51 23.87 -7.52
N LEU A 115 -17.91 22.74 -8.14
CA LEU A 115 -17.89 21.41 -7.52
C LEU A 115 -16.48 20.82 -7.42
N ALA A 116 -15.50 21.43 -8.09
CA ALA A 116 -14.11 21.02 -8.04
C ALA A 116 -13.39 21.78 -6.92
N PRO A 117 -12.62 21.08 -6.05
CA PRO A 117 -11.70 21.73 -5.14
C PRO A 117 -10.74 22.65 -5.93
N PRO A 118 -10.37 23.83 -5.40
CA PRO A 118 -9.40 24.71 -6.05
C PRO A 118 -8.10 23.95 -6.38
N PRO A 119 -7.50 24.13 -7.56
CA PRO A 119 -6.23 23.51 -7.89
C PRO A 119 -5.19 23.90 -6.83
N GLY A 120 -4.70 22.92 -6.08
CA GLY A 120 -3.80 23.11 -4.93
C GLY A 120 -4.40 22.72 -3.56
N SER A 121 -5.69 22.38 -3.46
CA SER A 121 -6.29 21.84 -2.23
C SER A 121 -6.28 20.31 -2.17
N ASP A 122 -5.42 19.65 -2.96
CA ASP A 122 -5.03 18.27 -2.69
C ASP A 122 -4.30 18.30 -1.34
N GLN A 123 -5.07 18.21 -0.26
CA GLN A 123 -4.62 17.52 0.93
C GLN A 123 -4.39 16.09 0.46
N ILE A 124 -3.25 15.86 -0.18
CA ILE A 124 -2.61 14.57 -0.28
C ILE A 124 -2.49 14.17 1.17
N HIS A 125 -3.48 13.40 1.65
CA HIS A 125 -3.37 12.71 2.90
C HIS A 125 -2.17 11.82 2.66
N GLN A 126 -0.99 12.27 3.11
CA GLN A 126 0.20 11.46 3.02
C GLN A 126 -0.22 10.16 3.69
N PRO A 127 -0.21 9.03 2.96
CA PRO A 127 -0.61 7.78 3.56
C PRO A 127 0.25 7.66 4.82
N ILE A 128 -0.41 7.60 5.98
CA ILE A 128 0.25 7.41 7.26
C ILE A 128 0.71 5.95 7.23
N ILE A 129 1.80 5.73 6.49
CA ILE A 129 2.50 4.46 6.46
C ILE A 129 3.16 4.39 7.83
N ASN A 130 2.68 3.48 8.67
CA ASN A 130 3.26 3.26 9.98
C ASN A 130 4.76 3.00 9.82
N ILE A 131 5.59 3.81 10.49
CA ILE A 131 7.06 3.80 10.39
C ILE A 131 7.66 2.40 10.63
N ASN A 132 6.94 1.53 11.35
CA ASN A 132 7.34 0.15 11.59
C ASN A 132 7.40 -0.71 10.30
N TYR A 133 6.69 -0.34 9.23
CA TYR A 133 6.80 -1.02 7.93
C TYR A 133 8.01 -0.56 7.10
N GLN A 134 8.71 0.49 7.54
CA GLN A 134 9.94 0.99 6.90
C GLN A 134 11.21 0.47 7.59
N GLN A 135 11.09 -0.24 8.73
CA GLN A 135 12.23 -0.82 9.42
C GLN A 135 12.85 -1.95 8.57
N SER A 136 14.17 -1.89 8.41
CA SER A 136 14.92 -2.96 7.75
C SER A 136 14.90 -4.21 8.62
N LEU A 137 14.60 -5.37 8.01
CA LEU A 137 14.67 -6.67 8.69
C LEU A 137 16.05 -6.91 9.33
N TRP A 138 17.11 -6.36 8.73
CA TRP A 138 18.46 -6.40 9.30
C TRP A 138 18.57 -5.62 10.59
N GLU A 139 17.93 -4.45 10.68
CA GLU A 139 17.99 -3.60 11.86
C GLU A 139 17.26 -4.24 13.06
N TRP A 140 16.10 -4.85 12.81
CA TRP A 140 15.39 -5.64 13.82
C TRP A 140 16.21 -6.86 14.26
N LEU A 141 16.83 -7.58 13.32
CA LEU A 141 17.64 -8.77 13.61
C LEU A 141 18.87 -8.42 14.46
N LEU A 142 19.61 -7.38 14.08
CA LEU A 142 20.76 -6.90 14.84
C LEU A 142 20.32 -6.46 16.24
N LYS A 143 19.20 -5.73 16.35
CA LYS A 143 18.67 -5.30 17.64
C LYS A 143 18.37 -6.50 18.55
N GLY A 144 17.78 -7.58 18.04
CA GLY A 144 17.50 -8.78 18.83
C GLY A 144 18.74 -9.60 19.22
N LEU A 145 19.75 -9.66 18.34
CA LEU A 145 20.98 -10.42 18.59
C LEU A 145 21.96 -9.68 19.50
N PHE A 146 22.00 -8.35 19.43
CA PHE A 146 22.92 -7.51 20.19
C PHE A 146 22.29 -6.89 21.45
N SER A 147 20.96 -6.94 21.63
CA SER A 147 20.34 -6.49 22.89
C SER A 147 20.67 -7.39 24.08
N ASP A 148 20.99 -8.68 23.82
CA ASP A 148 21.27 -9.67 24.87
C ASP A 148 22.76 -9.71 25.29
N SER A 149 23.67 -9.12 24.51
CA SER A 149 25.12 -9.17 24.76
C SER A 149 25.70 -7.96 25.48
N VAL A 150 24.91 -6.93 25.75
CA VAL A 150 25.37 -5.68 26.40
C VAL A 150 25.13 -5.65 27.92
N ASN A 151 24.58 -6.71 28.52
CA ASN A 151 24.34 -6.77 29.97
C ASN A 151 25.41 -7.53 30.78
N ILE A 152 26.59 -7.81 30.20
CA ILE A 152 27.68 -8.54 30.89
C ILE A 152 29.03 -7.81 30.77
N ILE A 153 29.09 -6.47 30.89
CA ILE A 153 30.33 -5.78 31.27
C ILE A 153 29.96 -4.46 31.96
N GLY A 154 29.57 -4.51 33.24
CA GLY A 154 29.12 -3.29 33.90
C GLY A 154 28.73 -3.40 35.37
N GLU A 155 29.27 -4.36 36.12
CA GLU A 155 29.36 -4.25 37.57
C GLU A 155 30.62 -4.98 38.01
N GLU A 156 31.66 -4.23 38.41
CA GLU A 156 32.52 -4.47 39.58
C GLU A 156 33.38 -3.21 39.81
N GLY A 157 33.21 -2.59 40.99
CA GLY A 157 34.19 -1.67 41.60
C GLY A 157 33.98 -0.18 41.41
#